data_AF-A0A2G2BHB4-F1
#
_entry.id   AF-A0A2G2BHB4-F1
#
_cell.length_a   1.000
_cell.length_b   1.000
_cell.length_c   1.000
_cell.angle_alpha   90.00
_cell.angle_beta   90.00
_cell.angle_gamma   90.00
#
_symmetry.space_group_name_H-M   'P 1'
#
loop_
_entity.id
_entity.type
_entity.pdbx_description
1 polymer ?
#
loop_
_entity_poly.entity_id
_entity_poly.type
_entity_poly.pdbx_seq_one_letter_code
_entity_poly.pdbx_strand_id
1 'polypeptide(L)'
;MTNTTTHDVMVAQTEKAGELLDFFQGHRGVLEGDRVAHGQAISDYIGSARHEYGHIAITANQEMVPNADLTGVEGFSHTGLVLTVSQHANVGLGGAAGQLDPAAQAFLNEIGQPYTNVAFRVLKIDWNNSGGVGRFDDVRQSGGPFTTAAYIKPLDVTNGEIAGAATLMSPRSNGWGLYGHRNNGAMLTSHGAFELKGSGSMLIALHATVTGFAALEQNKWAKFYNL
;
A
#
# COMPACT_ATOMS: atom_id res chain seq x y z
N MET A 1 -63.41 -21.30 49.67
CA MET A 1 -62.87 -20.10 48.99
C MET A 1 -61.93 -19.43 49.98
N THR A 2 -60.63 -19.54 49.78
CA THR A 2 -59.64 -18.83 50.61
C THR A 2 -59.75 -17.34 50.29
N ASN A 3 -60.10 -16.52 51.29
CA ASN A 3 -60.14 -15.06 51.16
C ASN A 3 -58.71 -14.55 50.98
N THR A 4 -58.30 -14.33 49.74
CA THR A 4 -57.06 -13.59 49.44
C THR A 4 -57.23 -12.18 49.97
N THR A 5 -56.40 -11.80 50.94
CA THR A 5 -56.43 -10.45 51.50
C THR A 5 -55.70 -9.49 50.56
N THR A 6 -55.99 -8.19 50.68
CA THR A 6 -55.25 -7.14 49.95
C THR A 6 -53.74 -7.24 50.20
N HIS A 7 -53.35 -7.66 51.41
CA HIS A 7 -51.95 -7.91 51.76
C HIS A 7 -51.33 -9.04 50.92
N ASP A 8 -52.03 -10.17 50.77
CA ASP A 8 -51.56 -11.30 49.97
C ASP A 8 -51.37 -10.93 48.49
N VAL A 9 -52.25 -10.08 47.94
CA VAL A 9 -52.12 -9.56 46.58
C VAL A 9 -50.88 -8.65 46.45
N MET A 10 -50.64 -7.78 47.44
CA MET A 10 -49.48 -6.89 47.43
C MET A 10 -48.15 -7.63 47.54
N VAL A 11 -48.08 -8.68 48.37
CA VAL A 11 -46.90 -9.55 48.49
C VAL A 11 -46.61 -10.24 47.15
N ALA A 12 -47.62 -10.87 46.56
CA ALA A 12 -47.47 -11.56 45.26
C ALA A 12 -47.09 -10.60 44.11
N GLN A 13 -47.57 -9.35 44.14
CA GLN A 13 -47.16 -8.33 43.16
C GLN A 13 -45.71 -7.88 43.37
N THR A 14 -45.26 -7.76 44.62
CA THR A 14 -43.89 -7.38 44.94
C THR A 14 -42.89 -8.47 44.53
N GLU A 15 -43.22 -9.74 44.76
CA GLU A 15 -42.42 -10.88 44.31
C GLU A 15 -42.26 -10.91 42.79
N LYS A 16 -43.38 -10.76 42.05
CA LYS A 16 -43.35 -10.69 40.58
C LYS A 16 -42.57 -9.47 40.04
N ALA A 17 -42.62 -8.35 40.74
CA ALA A 17 -41.83 -7.17 40.39
C ALA A 17 -40.32 -7.43 40.60
N GLY A 18 -39.95 -8.19 41.64
CA GLY A 18 -38.59 -8.68 41.86
C GLY A 18 -38.10 -9.58 40.73
N GLU A 19 -38.90 -10.57 40.34
CA GLU A 19 -38.58 -11.48 39.22
C GLU A 19 -38.39 -10.73 37.90
N LEU A 20 -39.23 -9.74 37.61
CA LEU A 20 -39.09 -8.89 36.42
C LEU A 20 -37.83 -8.03 36.47
N LEU A 21 -37.51 -7.46 37.63
CA LEU A 21 -36.31 -6.67 37.82
C LEU A 21 -35.05 -7.53 37.62
N ASP A 22 -35.03 -8.74 38.18
CA ASP A 22 -33.95 -9.70 38.01
C ASP A 22 -33.78 -10.11 36.54
N PHE A 23 -34.89 -10.33 35.83
CA PHE A 23 -34.88 -10.61 34.39
C PHE A 23 -34.25 -9.45 33.59
N PHE A 24 -34.70 -8.21 33.80
CA PHE A 24 -34.16 -7.05 33.07
C PHE A 24 -32.71 -6.76 33.41
N GLN A 25 -32.30 -6.93 34.67
CA GLN A 25 -30.91 -6.75 35.08
C GLN A 25 -29.99 -7.80 34.45
N GLY A 26 -30.42 -9.06 34.42
CA GLY A 26 -29.71 -10.13 33.73
C GLY A 26 -29.57 -9.85 32.23
N HIS A 27 -30.67 -9.46 31.58
CA HIS A 27 -30.67 -9.16 30.14
C HIS A 27 -29.78 -7.95 29.80
N ARG A 28 -29.79 -6.91 30.65
CA ARG A 28 -28.88 -5.76 30.51
C ARG A 28 -27.41 -6.17 30.65
N GLY A 29 -27.09 -7.08 31.57
CA GLY A 29 -25.75 -7.61 31.73
C GLY A 29 -25.25 -8.34 30.48
N VAL A 30 -26.13 -9.12 29.84
CA VAL A 30 -25.82 -9.79 28.56
C VAL A 30 -25.58 -8.78 27.44
N LEU A 31 -26.46 -7.79 27.28
CA LEU A 31 -26.32 -6.76 26.24
C LEU A 31 -25.05 -5.92 26.39
N GLU A 32 -24.67 -5.59 27.63
CA GLU A 32 -23.43 -4.86 27.89
C GLU A 32 -22.19 -5.72 27.62
N GLY A 33 -22.26 -7.02 27.94
CA GLY A 33 -21.24 -8.00 27.57
C GLY A 33 -21.05 -8.10 26.05
N ASP A 34 -22.14 -8.20 25.30
CA ASP A 34 -22.12 -8.21 23.83
C ASP A 34 -21.55 -6.90 23.27
N ARG A 35 -21.96 -5.75 23.80
CA ARG A 35 -21.43 -4.44 23.38
C ARG A 35 -19.91 -4.36 23.53
N VAL A 36 -19.38 -4.81 24.66
CA VAL A 36 -17.94 -4.85 24.92
C VAL A 36 -17.24 -5.85 24.00
N ALA A 37 -17.79 -7.05 23.81
CA ALA A 37 -17.24 -8.07 22.92
C ALA A 37 -17.19 -7.59 21.45
N HIS A 38 -18.25 -6.93 20.97
CA HIS A 38 -18.27 -6.32 19.64
C HIS A 38 -17.26 -5.16 19.51
N GLY A 39 -17.13 -4.32 20.54
CA GLY A 39 -16.12 -3.27 20.56
C GLY A 39 -14.69 -3.83 20.50
N GLN A 40 -14.43 -4.91 21.24
CA GLN A 40 -13.16 -5.62 21.19
C GLN A 40 -12.93 -6.29 19.84
N ALA A 41 -13.93 -6.95 19.26
CA ALA A 41 -13.82 -7.56 17.93
C ALA A 41 -13.54 -6.52 16.83
N ILE A 42 -14.12 -5.33 16.91
CA ILE A 42 -13.80 -4.21 15.99
C ILE A 42 -12.38 -3.70 16.24
N SER A 43 -11.96 -3.55 17.50
CA SER A 43 -10.60 -3.14 17.84
C SER A 43 -9.57 -4.17 17.39
N ASP A 44 -9.87 -5.46 17.51
CA ASP A 44 -9.05 -6.58 17.08
C ASP A 44 -9.05 -6.68 15.56
N TYR A 45 -10.17 -6.43 14.88
CA TYR A 45 -10.22 -6.32 13.42
C TYR A 45 -9.40 -5.14 12.91
N ILE A 46 -9.52 -3.95 13.51
CA ILE A 46 -8.72 -2.78 13.13
C ILE A 46 -7.25 -3.00 13.49
N GLY A 47 -6.98 -3.64 14.62
CA GLY A 47 -5.64 -4.00 15.09
C GLY A 47 -4.98 -5.05 14.19
N SER A 48 -5.72 -6.08 13.77
CA SER A 48 -5.26 -7.11 12.84
C SER A 48 -5.17 -6.59 11.41
N ALA A 49 -6.09 -5.73 10.95
CA ALA A 49 -5.96 -5.01 9.68
C ALA A 49 -4.76 -4.04 9.68
N ARG A 50 -4.41 -3.47 10.85
CA ARG A 50 -3.13 -2.79 11.03
C ARG A 50 -1.98 -3.79 11.02
N HIS A 51 -2.09 -4.99 11.58
CA HIS A 51 -1.03 -6.02 11.44
C HIS A 51 -0.96 -6.66 10.04
N GLU A 52 -2.01 -6.52 9.21
CA GLU A 52 -1.99 -6.68 7.76
C GLU A 52 -1.27 -5.51 7.06
N TYR A 53 -0.41 -4.75 7.76
CA TYR A 53 0.79 -4.19 7.15
C TYR A 53 1.61 -5.34 6.55
N GLY A 54 1.31 -5.78 5.33
CA GLY A 54 2.27 -6.60 4.59
C GLY A 54 1.74 -7.71 3.71
N HIS A 55 0.44 -7.83 3.46
CA HIS A 55 0.05 -8.35 2.15
C HIS A 55 0.21 -7.19 1.16
N ILE A 56 1.47 -6.81 0.92
CA ILE A 56 1.87 -6.53 -0.44
C ILE A 56 1.45 -7.83 -1.14
N ALA A 57 0.24 -7.87 -1.71
CA ALA A 57 -0.06 -8.81 -2.75
C ALA A 57 0.89 -8.39 -3.86
N ILE A 58 2.11 -8.90 -3.75
CA ILE A 58 3.23 -8.75 -4.65
C ILE A 58 2.63 -9.19 -5.97
N THR A 59 2.13 -8.24 -6.76
CA THR A 59 1.74 -8.54 -8.13
C THR A 59 2.99 -9.15 -8.77
N ALA A 60 2.83 -10.20 -9.58
CA ALA A 60 3.93 -10.93 -10.25
C ALA A 60 4.97 -10.03 -10.97
N ASN A 61 4.62 -8.76 -11.11
CA ASN A 61 5.37 -7.60 -11.55
C ASN A 61 6.57 -7.13 -10.68
N GLN A 62 7.07 -7.94 -9.74
CA GLN A 62 8.08 -7.46 -8.77
C GLN A 62 9.54 -7.67 -9.16
N GLU A 63 9.84 -8.46 -10.19
CA GLU A 63 11.21 -8.52 -10.68
C GLU A 63 11.48 -7.35 -11.63
N MET A 64 12.09 -6.30 -11.08
CA MET A 64 12.59 -5.18 -11.87
C MET A 64 13.87 -5.59 -12.62
N VAL A 65 13.71 -6.34 -13.70
CA VAL A 65 14.78 -6.71 -14.64
C VAL A 65 14.39 -6.22 -16.02
N PRO A 66 15.30 -5.66 -16.84
CA PRO A 66 15.01 -5.44 -18.24
C PRO A 66 14.60 -6.76 -18.91
N ASN A 67 13.57 -6.75 -19.75
CA ASN A 67 13.24 -7.92 -20.56
C ASN A 67 14.33 -8.19 -21.61
N ALA A 68 14.32 -9.40 -22.18
CA ALA A 68 15.38 -9.86 -23.09
C ALA A 68 15.58 -8.97 -24.34
N ASP A 69 14.53 -8.26 -24.78
CA ASP A 69 14.57 -7.36 -25.94
C ASP A 69 14.76 -5.87 -25.57
N LEU A 70 14.97 -5.55 -24.28
CA LEU A 70 15.20 -4.21 -23.73
C LEU A 70 14.05 -3.21 -23.98
N THR A 71 12.86 -3.70 -24.31
CA THR A 71 11.66 -2.88 -24.56
C THR A 71 10.92 -2.51 -23.28
N GLY A 72 11.26 -3.14 -22.16
CA GLY A 72 10.56 -2.97 -20.89
C GLY A 72 11.24 -3.67 -19.72
N VAL A 73 10.48 -3.86 -18.66
CA VAL A 73 10.87 -4.66 -17.50
C VAL A 73 10.09 -5.97 -17.56
N GLU A 74 10.71 -7.10 -17.23
CA GLU A 74 10.05 -8.43 -17.16
C GLU A 74 8.74 -8.41 -16.35
N GLY A 75 8.65 -7.49 -15.39
CA GLY A 75 7.51 -7.33 -14.50
C GLY A 75 6.63 -6.09 -14.69
N PHE A 76 6.52 -5.37 -15.82
CA PHE A 76 5.49 -4.31 -15.93
C PHE A 76 4.73 -4.32 -17.25
N SER A 77 3.43 -4.06 -17.21
CA SER A 77 2.62 -3.77 -18.38
C SER A 77 2.82 -2.31 -18.80
N HIS A 78 3.34 -2.11 -20.01
CA HIS A 78 3.45 -0.79 -20.61
C HIS A 78 2.54 -0.66 -21.84
N THR A 79 2.04 0.55 -22.08
CA THR A 79 1.20 0.86 -23.24
C THR A 79 1.66 2.18 -23.85
N GLY A 80 1.81 2.22 -25.17
CA GLY A 80 2.08 3.46 -25.92
C GLY A 80 3.44 4.10 -25.62
N LEU A 81 4.43 3.31 -25.17
CA LEU A 81 5.79 3.78 -24.89
C LEU A 81 6.81 3.11 -25.80
N VAL A 82 7.75 3.91 -26.29
CA VAL A 82 9.06 3.41 -26.72
C VAL A 82 10.01 3.62 -25.56
N LEU A 83 10.35 2.53 -24.89
CA LEU A 83 11.30 2.52 -23.79
C LEU A 83 12.59 1.85 -24.22
N THR A 84 13.70 2.35 -23.69
CA THR A 84 14.94 1.59 -23.56
C THR A 84 15.19 1.42 -22.07
N VAL A 85 15.16 0.17 -21.61
CA VAL A 85 15.38 -0.18 -20.20
C VAL A 85 16.72 -0.88 -20.06
N SER A 86 17.52 -0.46 -19.08
CA SER A 86 18.81 -1.09 -18.76
C SER A 86 19.01 -1.21 -17.26
N GLN A 87 19.77 -2.22 -16.84
CA GLN A 87 20.17 -2.34 -15.44
C GLN A 87 21.26 -1.31 -15.14
N HIS A 88 20.97 -0.39 -14.23
CA HIS A 88 21.91 0.66 -13.81
C HIS A 88 22.81 0.19 -12.67
N ALA A 89 22.22 -0.46 -11.66
CA ALA A 89 22.96 -1.03 -10.54
C ALA A 89 22.23 -2.25 -9.96
N ASN A 90 23.00 -3.15 -9.34
CA ASN A 90 22.47 -4.19 -8.47
C ASN A 90 22.90 -3.89 -7.04
N VAL A 91 21.93 -3.69 -6.16
CA VAL A 91 22.15 -3.31 -4.77
C VAL A 91 22.01 -4.54 -3.89
N GLY A 92 23.14 -5.09 -3.44
CA GLY A 92 23.20 -6.31 -2.64
C GLY A 92 23.00 -6.11 -1.13
N LEU A 93 22.63 -7.20 -0.44
CA LEU A 93 22.52 -7.24 1.02
C LEU A 93 23.89 -7.06 1.67
N GLY A 94 24.06 -5.99 2.45
CA GLY A 94 25.32 -5.72 3.14
C GLY A 94 26.52 -5.51 2.19
N GLY A 95 26.26 -5.17 0.92
CA GLY A 95 27.31 -4.91 -0.05
C GLY A 95 28.26 -3.85 0.47
N ALA A 96 29.54 -4.19 0.57
CA ALA A 96 30.60 -3.23 0.82
C ALA A 96 30.45 -2.06 -0.16
N ALA A 97 30.67 -0.84 0.31
CA ALA A 97 30.63 0.41 -0.45
C ALA A 97 31.67 0.52 -1.59
N GLY A 98 32.16 -0.62 -2.10
CA GLY A 98 33.08 -0.71 -3.22
C GLY A 98 32.32 -0.80 -4.54
N GLN A 99 32.31 0.31 -5.27
CA GLN A 99 31.89 0.44 -6.69
C GLN A 99 30.39 0.32 -6.99
N LEU A 100 29.51 0.82 -6.11
CA LEU A 100 28.18 1.21 -6.55
C LEU A 100 28.25 2.55 -7.30
N ASP A 101 27.45 2.67 -8.35
CA ASP A 101 27.22 3.95 -9.02
C ASP A 101 26.80 5.02 -7.99
N PRO A 102 27.26 6.29 -8.09
CA PRO A 102 26.97 7.33 -7.12
C PRO A 102 25.48 7.55 -6.85
N ALA A 103 24.60 7.38 -7.83
CA ALA A 103 23.16 7.55 -7.64
C ALA A 103 22.55 6.38 -6.85
N ALA A 104 23.02 5.15 -7.08
CA ALA A 104 22.62 3.97 -6.30
C ALA A 104 23.17 4.02 -4.88
N GLN A 105 24.41 4.49 -4.70
CA GLN A 105 24.99 4.72 -3.38
C GLN A 105 24.22 5.82 -2.63
N ALA A 106 23.84 6.89 -3.30
CA ALA A 106 23.02 7.95 -2.70
C ALA A 106 21.64 7.44 -2.28
N PHE A 107 21.00 6.59 -3.09
CA PHE A 107 19.76 5.90 -2.74
C PHE A 107 19.92 5.13 -1.42
N LEU A 108 20.96 4.29 -1.34
CA LEU A 108 21.25 3.50 -0.15
C LEU A 108 21.50 4.35 1.10
N ASN A 109 22.18 5.48 0.96
CA ASN A 109 22.52 6.33 2.09
C ASN A 109 21.30 7.04 2.69
N GLU A 110 20.35 7.48 1.86
CA GLU A 110 19.22 8.31 2.29
C GLU A 110 17.93 7.51 2.56
N ILE A 111 17.69 6.44 1.79
CA ILE A 111 16.52 5.59 1.95
C ILE A 111 16.85 4.40 2.88
N GLY A 112 18.11 3.92 2.83
CA GLY A 112 18.79 3.15 3.87
C GLY A 112 19.16 1.71 3.50
N GLN A 113 20.34 1.26 3.95
CA GLN A 113 20.75 -0.16 4.03
C GLN A 113 19.83 -1.10 4.86
N PRO A 114 19.16 -0.67 5.96
CA PRO A 114 18.38 -1.61 6.78
C PRO A 114 16.97 -1.92 6.23
N TYR A 115 16.61 -1.45 5.03
CA TYR A 115 15.24 -1.52 4.51
C TYR A 115 15.03 -2.52 3.40
N THR A 116 16.11 -2.97 2.78
CA THR A 116 16.08 -4.05 1.80
C THR A 116 16.75 -5.24 2.46
N ASN A 117 15.96 -6.20 2.91
CA ASN A 117 16.42 -7.50 3.38
C ASN A 117 16.64 -8.49 2.22
N VAL A 118 16.49 -8.02 0.97
CA VAL A 118 16.84 -8.68 -0.28
C VAL A 118 17.63 -7.74 -1.17
N ALA A 119 18.43 -8.30 -2.07
CA ALA A 119 19.05 -7.51 -3.12
C ALA A 119 17.98 -6.96 -4.07
N PHE A 120 18.18 -5.76 -4.61
CA PHE A 120 17.26 -5.17 -5.58
C PHE A 120 18.04 -4.47 -6.70
N ARG A 121 17.38 -4.29 -7.82
CA ARG A 121 17.96 -3.64 -8.99
C ARG A 121 17.49 -2.18 -9.07
N VAL A 122 18.40 -1.31 -9.49
CA VAL A 122 18.09 0.03 -9.98
C VAL A 122 18.12 -0.04 -11.50
N LEU A 123 17.04 0.37 -12.15
CA LEU A 123 16.94 0.40 -13.61
C LEU A 123 17.03 1.84 -14.11
N LYS A 124 17.69 2.03 -15.24
CA LYS A 124 17.61 3.25 -16.04
C LYS A 124 16.57 3.06 -17.12
N ILE A 125 15.66 4.02 -17.20
CA ILE A 125 14.62 4.09 -18.22
C ILE A 125 14.86 5.34 -19.04
N ASP A 126 15.10 5.16 -20.33
CA ASP A 126 15.04 6.22 -21.33
C ASP A 126 13.73 6.06 -22.11
N TRP A 127 12.97 7.15 -22.25
CA TRP A 127 11.73 7.13 -23.03
C TRP A 127 11.76 8.17 -24.14
N ASN A 128 11.12 7.80 -25.25
CA ASN A 128 10.75 8.75 -26.29
C ASN A 128 9.29 8.50 -26.65
N ASN A 129 8.46 9.48 -26.33
CA ASN A 129 7.03 9.43 -26.55
C ASN A 129 6.57 10.73 -27.22
N SER A 130 6.89 10.85 -28.51
CA SER A 130 6.56 11.99 -29.37
C SER A 130 5.12 12.02 -29.86
N GLY A 131 4.30 11.00 -29.56
CA GLY A 131 2.99 10.79 -30.18
C GLY A 131 1.80 10.52 -29.24
N GLY A 132 1.98 10.46 -27.91
CA GLY A 132 0.85 10.17 -27.03
C GLY A 132 1.16 10.16 -25.53
N VAL A 133 0.23 9.59 -24.75
CA VAL A 133 0.42 9.30 -23.33
C VAL A 133 0.88 7.86 -23.20
N GLY A 134 2.07 7.66 -22.65
CA GLY A 134 2.65 6.35 -22.50
C GLY A 134 2.74 5.98 -21.03
N ARG A 135 2.37 4.75 -20.68
CA ARG A 135 2.18 4.28 -19.30
C ARG A 135 3.08 3.10 -19.04
N PHE A 136 3.76 3.05 -17.89
CA PHE A 136 4.60 1.91 -17.52
C PHE A 136 4.09 1.13 -16.30
N ASP A 137 2.88 1.44 -15.84
CA ASP A 137 2.16 0.72 -14.79
C ASP A 137 0.67 0.55 -15.15
N ASP A 138 0.37 0.02 -16.34
CA ASP A 138 -1.02 -0.21 -16.79
C ASP A 138 -1.67 -1.38 -16.02
N VAL A 139 -1.80 -1.21 -14.71
CA VAL A 139 -2.35 -2.19 -13.79
C VAL A 139 -3.87 -2.14 -13.90
N ARG A 140 -4.42 -3.00 -14.77
CA ARG A 140 -5.86 -3.31 -14.75
C ARG A 140 -6.16 -4.19 -13.54
N GLN A 141 -6.46 -3.60 -12.39
CA GLN A 141 -7.05 -4.36 -11.29
C GLN A 141 -8.57 -4.30 -11.30
N SER A 142 -9.18 -5.48 -11.36
CA SER A 142 -10.55 -5.71 -10.96
C SER A 142 -10.59 -5.82 -9.43
N GLY A 143 -10.79 -4.72 -8.71
CA GLY A 143 -10.93 -4.76 -7.27
C GLY A 143 -10.96 -3.37 -6.62
N GLY A 144 -11.14 -3.35 -5.30
CA GLY A 144 -11.28 -2.16 -4.46
C GLY A 144 -10.01 -1.29 -4.36
N PRO A 145 -9.80 -0.59 -3.21
CA PRO A 145 -8.73 0.39 -3.10
C PRO A 145 -7.35 -0.24 -3.35
N PHE A 146 -6.42 0.55 -3.89
CA PHE A 146 -5.03 0.13 -4.10
C PHE A 146 -4.06 1.29 -3.88
N THR A 147 -2.81 0.93 -3.61
CA THR A 147 -1.69 1.88 -3.57
C THR A 147 -0.59 1.41 -4.51
N THR A 148 0.00 2.32 -5.28
CA THR A 148 1.18 2.05 -6.11
C THR A 148 2.23 3.10 -5.83
N ALA A 149 3.50 2.71 -5.84
CA ALA A 149 4.60 3.66 -5.69
C ALA A 149 5.92 3.09 -6.19
N ALA A 150 6.87 3.99 -6.45
CA ALA A 150 8.24 3.69 -6.78
C ALA A 150 9.15 4.82 -6.27
N TYR A 151 10.41 4.48 -6.03
CA TYR A 151 11.42 5.51 -5.90
C TYR A 151 11.95 5.88 -7.27
N ILE A 152 11.94 7.17 -7.58
CA ILE A 152 12.37 7.70 -8.86
C ILE A 152 13.37 8.82 -8.64
N LYS A 153 14.44 8.81 -9.43
CA LYS A 153 15.35 9.93 -9.60
C LYS A 153 15.32 10.38 -11.05
N PRO A 154 14.68 11.53 -11.35
CA PRO A 154 14.76 12.13 -12.68
C PRO A 154 16.22 12.44 -13.01
N LEU A 155 16.65 12.11 -14.24
CA LEU A 155 18.01 12.39 -14.72
C LEU A 155 17.99 13.54 -15.73
N ASP A 156 17.23 13.37 -16.81
CA ASP A 156 16.96 14.42 -17.79
C ASP A 156 15.48 14.38 -18.18
N VAL A 157 14.75 15.42 -17.81
CA VAL A 157 13.34 15.62 -18.15
C VAL A 157 13.12 16.94 -18.87
N THR A 158 14.16 17.50 -19.50
CA THR A 158 14.10 18.83 -20.12
C THR A 158 13.03 18.90 -21.22
N ASN A 159 12.84 17.79 -21.94
CA ASN A 159 11.85 17.65 -23.01
C ASN A 159 10.79 16.59 -22.67
N GLY A 160 10.62 16.25 -21.39
CA GLY A 160 9.75 15.17 -20.95
C GLY A 160 9.16 15.42 -19.58
N GLU A 161 8.19 14.60 -19.19
CA GLU A 161 7.50 14.75 -17.91
C GLU A 161 7.17 13.37 -17.35
N ILE A 162 7.37 13.20 -16.05
CA ILE A 162 6.80 12.10 -15.26
C ILE A 162 5.47 12.62 -14.70
N ALA A 163 4.39 12.20 -15.33
CA ALA A 163 3.02 12.61 -15.07
C ALA A 163 2.19 11.41 -14.57
N GLY A 164 0.87 11.55 -14.60
CA GLY A 164 -0.08 10.54 -14.17
C GLY A 164 -0.67 10.86 -12.80
N ALA A 165 -1.24 9.84 -12.16
CA ALA A 165 -1.90 9.99 -10.86
C ALA A 165 -0.91 9.87 -9.67
N ALA A 166 0.30 9.37 -9.92
CA ALA A 166 1.36 9.31 -8.93
C ALA A 166 2.03 10.68 -8.80
N THR A 167 2.07 11.19 -7.58
CA THR A 167 2.71 12.46 -7.26
C THR A 167 3.94 12.23 -6.40
N LEU A 168 4.87 13.20 -6.41
CA LEU A 168 6.00 13.18 -5.49
C LEU A 168 5.48 13.34 -4.05
N MET A 169 5.64 12.29 -3.26
CA MET A 169 5.17 12.20 -1.87
C MET A 169 6.28 12.55 -0.87
N SER A 170 7.49 12.00 -1.10
CA SER A 170 8.63 12.19 -0.19
C SER A 170 9.89 12.53 -0.98
N PRO A 171 10.21 13.83 -1.18
CA PRO A 171 11.45 14.25 -1.83
C PRO A 171 12.67 13.87 -0.97
N ARG A 172 13.78 13.57 -1.66
CA ARG A 172 15.08 13.29 -1.07
C ARG A 172 16.09 14.34 -1.51
N SER A 173 17.01 14.68 -0.62
CA SER A 173 18.01 15.73 -0.83
C SER A 173 18.95 15.42 -2.00
N ASN A 174 19.12 14.13 -2.32
CA ASN A 174 19.98 13.62 -3.38
C ASN A 174 19.29 13.50 -4.76
N GLY A 175 18.09 14.08 -4.92
CA GLY A 175 17.31 14.06 -6.16
C GLY A 175 16.45 12.80 -6.37
N TRP A 176 16.52 11.82 -5.46
CA TRP A 176 15.50 10.77 -5.41
C TRP A 176 14.18 11.30 -4.84
N GLY A 177 13.11 10.57 -5.07
CA GLY A 177 11.82 10.84 -4.44
C GLY A 177 10.95 9.60 -4.43
N LEU A 178 10.12 9.45 -3.39
CA LEU A 178 9.03 8.49 -3.43
C LEU A 178 7.88 9.11 -4.22
N TYR A 179 7.53 8.50 -5.35
CA TYR A 179 6.35 8.85 -6.13
C TYR A 179 5.31 7.77 -5.93
N GLY A 180 4.06 8.14 -5.69
CA GLY A 180 3.02 7.14 -5.51
C GLY A 180 1.61 7.70 -5.66
N HIS A 181 0.67 6.77 -5.78
CA HIS A 181 -0.75 7.04 -5.95
C HIS A 181 -1.56 6.13 -5.03
N ARG A 182 -2.63 6.70 -4.44
CA ARG A 182 -3.63 5.97 -3.67
C ARG A 182 -4.96 6.10 -4.39
N ASN A 183 -5.57 4.98 -4.74
CA ASN A 183 -6.91 4.93 -5.27
C ASN A 183 -7.88 4.45 -4.20
N ASN A 184 -8.89 5.28 -3.91
CA ASN A 184 -9.91 5.04 -2.89
C ASN A 184 -11.18 4.39 -3.47
N GLY A 185 -11.26 4.24 -4.78
CA GLY A 185 -12.48 3.81 -5.49
C GLY A 185 -12.69 2.30 -5.51
N ALA A 186 -13.96 1.90 -5.55
CA ALA A 186 -14.37 0.55 -5.89
C ALA A 186 -14.42 0.40 -7.43
N MET A 187 -13.32 -0.06 -8.03
CA MET A 187 -13.16 -0.49 -9.43
C MET A 187 -13.20 0.53 -10.60
N LEU A 188 -12.26 0.26 -11.55
CA LEU A 188 -12.16 0.66 -12.96
C LEU A 188 -12.22 2.16 -13.28
N THR A 189 -11.13 2.89 -13.12
CA THR A 189 -10.89 4.09 -13.97
C THR A 189 -9.47 4.65 -13.97
N SER A 190 -8.61 4.33 -13.00
CA SER A 190 -7.24 4.87 -13.04
C SER A 190 -6.37 4.02 -13.96
N HIS A 191 -6.21 4.48 -15.20
CA HIS A 191 -5.10 4.09 -16.05
C HIS A 191 -3.88 4.96 -15.72
N GLY A 192 -2.72 4.33 -15.53
CA GLY A 192 -1.40 4.97 -15.46
C GLY A 192 -1.21 5.82 -14.21
N ALA A 193 -0.81 5.22 -13.08
CA ALA A 193 -0.31 6.06 -12.00
C ALA A 193 0.97 6.76 -12.46
N PHE A 194 1.76 6.12 -13.32
CA PHE A 194 2.90 6.73 -13.98
C PHE A 194 2.68 6.88 -15.48
N GLU A 195 2.66 8.13 -15.94
CA GLU A 195 2.63 8.49 -17.35
C GLU A 195 3.94 9.17 -17.73
N LEU A 196 4.54 8.79 -18.85
CA LEU A 196 5.74 9.44 -19.40
C LEU A 196 5.37 10.19 -20.67
N LYS A 197 5.60 11.50 -20.68
CA LYS A 197 5.37 12.37 -21.84
C LYS A 197 6.68 12.87 -22.41
N GLY A 198 6.69 13.19 -23.70
CA GLY A 198 7.86 13.73 -24.37
C GLY A 198 9.04 12.76 -24.37
N SER A 199 10.26 13.26 -24.20
CA SER A 199 11.48 12.45 -24.10
C SER A 199 12.23 12.75 -22.82
N GLY A 200 12.76 11.72 -22.17
CA GLY A 200 13.54 11.89 -20.95
C GLY A 200 14.19 10.60 -20.46
N SER A 201 14.83 10.72 -19.31
CA SER A 201 15.50 9.61 -18.62
C SER A 201 15.34 9.70 -17.11
N MET A 202 15.22 8.55 -16.47
CA MET A 202 15.12 8.43 -15.01
C MET A 202 15.77 7.14 -14.50
N LEU A 203 16.10 7.13 -13.22
CA LEU A 203 16.33 5.91 -12.47
C LEU A 203 15.08 5.54 -11.68
N ILE A 204 14.77 4.25 -11.64
CA ILE A 204 13.65 3.71 -10.87
C ILE A 204 14.12 2.53 -10.00
N ALA A 205 13.58 2.46 -8.79
CA ALA A 205 13.80 1.37 -7.86
C ALA A 205 12.54 1.07 -7.04
N LEU A 206 12.37 -0.21 -6.67
CA LEU A 206 11.32 -0.68 -5.76
C LEU A 206 9.90 -0.28 -6.19
N HIS A 207 9.59 -0.40 -7.48
CA HIS A 207 8.22 -0.22 -7.95
C HIS A 207 7.35 -1.40 -7.51
N ALA A 208 6.21 -1.09 -6.90
CA ALA A 208 5.24 -2.09 -6.48
C ALA A 208 3.81 -1.55 -6.57
N THR A 209 2.84 -2.44 -6.51
CA THR A 209 1.42 -2.12 -6.31
C THR A 209 0.86 -3.09 -5.27
N VAL A 210 0.05 -2.58 -4.35
CA VAL A 210 -0.57 -3.34 -3.27
C VAL A 210 -2.07 -3.11 -3.26
N THR A 211 -2.82 -4.15 -2.93
CA THR A 211 -4.24 -4.03 -2.59
C THR A 211 -4.39 -3.30 -1.26
N GLY A 212 -5.32 -2.35 -1.19
CA GLY A 212 -5.61 -1.56 0.00
C GLY A 212 -4.85 -0.24 0.10
N PHE A 213 -4.91 0.34 1.30
CA PHE A 213 -4.35 1.65 1.62
C PHE A 213 -3.04 1.53 2.39
N ALA A 214 -1.95 2.00 1.80
CA ALA A 214 -0.67 2.16 2.49
C ALA A 214 -0.36 3.65 2.72
N ALA A 215 0.01 4.00 3.95
CA ALA A 215 0.42 5.36 4.29
C ALA A 215 1.84 5.66 3.76
N LEU A 216 1.90 6.20 2.53
CA LEU A 216 3.15 6.57 1.84
C LEU A 216 4.00 7.58 2.64
N GLU A 217 3.36 8.42 3.45
CA GLU A 217 4.04 9.50 4.19
C GLU A 217 4.62 9.05 5.52
N GLN A 218 4.11 7.92 6.03
CA GLN A 218 4.44 7.41 7.36
C GLN A 218 5.35 6.18 7.29
N ASN A 219 5.52 5.59 6.11
CA ASN A 219 6.25 4.34 5.93
C ASN A 219 7.16 4.35 4.70
N LYS A 220 8.26 3.62 4.81
CA LYS A 220 9.09 3.23 3.66
C LYS A 220 8.31 2.20 2.85
N TRP A 221 8.17 2.45 1.55
CA TRP A 221 7.16 1.84 0.69
C TRP A 221 7.31 0.32 0.48
N ALA A 222 8.54 -0.21 0.48
CA ALA A 222 8.80 -1.63 0.25
C ALA A 222 9.69 -2.19 1.37
N LYS A 223 9.07 -2.61 2.48
CA LYS A 223 9.72 -3.54 3.40
C LYS A 223 9.38 -4.94 2.93
N PHE A 224 10.30 -5.57 2.22
CA PHE A 224 10.19 -6.99 1.92
C PHE A 224 10.34 -7.76 3.25
N TYR A 225 9.39 -8.61 3.58
CA TYR A 225 9.56 -9.60 4.65
C TYR A 225 9.66 -10.95 3.96
N ASN A 226 10.78 -11.66 4.18
CA ASN A 226 10.83 -13.08 3.86
C ASN A 226 10.01 -13.81 4.92
N LEU A 227 9.06 -14.63 4.49
CA LEU A 227 8.48 -15.71 5.30
C LEU A 227 9.49 -16.85 5.43
#